data_AF-A0A7R9VBV0-F1
#
_entry.id   AF-A0A7R9VBV0-F1
#
_cell.length_a   1.000
_cell.length_b   1.000
_cell.length_c   1.000
_cell.angle_alpha   90.00
_cell.angle_beta   90.00
_cell.angle_gamma   90.00
#
_symmetry.space_group_name_H-M   'P 1'
#
loop_
_entity.id
_entity.type
_entity.pdbx_description
1 polymer ?
#
loop_
_entity_poly.entity_id
_entity_poly.type
_entity_poly.pdbx_seq_one_letter_code
_entity_poly.pdbx_strand_id
1 'polypeptide(L)'
;MKWLSEMMWPTGRQGGMEPYERLLGFHDLAKDAIERAYTADVNSQPDRALKLYATGLEAISEAFKLSVPSSGLGPAADSVAAMRQEMLAWQSAVSDRVFTLEGTGGSGGGSGGGGGGAASRGV
;
A
#
# COMPACT_ATOMS: atom_id res chain seq x y z
N MET A 1 -50.98 16.92 -30.63
CA MET A 1 -50.84 15.92 -29.55
C MET A 1 -49.43 15.33 -29.64
N LYS A 2 -48.50 15.87 -28.84
CA LYS A 2 -47.08 15.47 -28.75
C LYS A 2 -46.96 14.43 -27.64
N TRP A 3 -46.94 13.14 -27.98
CA TRP A 3 -46.81 12.05 -26.99
C TRP A 3 -45.73 11.02 -27.35
N LEU A 4 -44.66 11.41 -28.07
CA LEU A 4 -43.67 10.45 -28.58
C LEU A 4 -42.20 10.90 -28.52
N SER A 5 -41.79 11.80 -27.62
CA SER A 5 -40.36 12.21 -27.56
C SER A 5 -39.68 12.24 -26.20
N GLU A 6 -40.39 11.94 -25.11
CA GLU A 6 -39.77 11.86 -23.78
C GLU A 6 -39.74 10.41 -23.25
N MET A 7 -39.69 9.43 -24.14
CA MET A 7 -39.18 8.09 -23.80
C MET A 7 -37.65 8.17 -23.78
N MET A 8 -37.15 9.07 -22.93
CA MET A 8 -35.76 9.22 -22.57
C MET A 8 -35.34 7.89 -21.98
N TRP A 9 -34.82 7.03 -22.85
CA TRP A 9 -34.19 5.78 -22.49
C TRP A 9 -33.20 6.08 -21.36
N PRO A 10 -33.16 5.26 -20.28
CA PRO A 10 -32.15 5.44 -19.25
C PRO A 10 -30.81 5.32 -19.96
N THR A 11 -30.11 6.45 -20.08
CA THR A 11 -28.75 6.50 -20.60
C THR A 11 -27.96 5.51 -19.77
N GLY A 12 -27.53 4.43 -20.45
CA GLY A 12 -26.91 3.30 -19.81
C GLY A 12 -25.85 3.77 -18.83
N ARG A 13 -26.05 3.43 -17.56
CA ARG A 13 -25.00 3.43 -16.54
C ARG A 13 -23.90 2.55 -17.12
N GLN A 14 -22.91 3.18 -17.73
CA GLN A 14 -21.76 2.48 -18.30
C GLN A 14 -21.19 1.62 -17.18
N GLY A 15 -21.09 0.32 -17.43
CA GLY A 15 -20.58 -0.68 -16.49
C GLY A 15 -19.08 -0.54 -16.22
N GLY A 16 -18.65 0.63 -15.76
CA GLY A 16 -17.43 0.79 -15.01
C GLY A 16 -17.72 0.45 -13.56
N MET A 17 -16.96 -0.49 -13.00
CA MET A 17 -16.94 -0.79 -11.57
C MET A 17 -16.98 0.54 -10.78
N GLU A 18 -17.91 0.67 -9.82
CA GLU A 18 -18.14 1.92 -9.10
C GLU A 18 -16.81 2.37 -8.45
N PRO A 19 -16.51 3.68 -8.34
CA PRO A 19 -15.23 4.16 -7.79
C PRO A 19 -14.88 3.53 -6.43
N TYR A 20 -15.92 3.24 -5.63
CA TYR A 20 -15.80 2.50 -4.37
C TYR A 20 -15.36 1.04 -4.56
N GLU A 21 -15.96 0.30 -5.48
CA GLU A 21 -15.60 -1.10 -5.76
C GLU A 21 -14.17 -1.22 -6.27
N ARG A 22 -13.70 -0.24 -7.06
CA ARG A 22 -12.30 -0.17 -7.49
C ARG A 22 -11.36 0.09 -6.32
N LEU A 23 -11.74 0.99 -5.41
CA LEU A 23 -10.97 1.26 -4.20
C LEU A 23 -10.85 0.00 -3.34
N LEU A 24 -11.95 -0.73 -3.15
CA LEU A 24 -11.98 -2.00 -2.44
C LEU A 24 -11.05 -3.03 -3.10
N GLY A 25 -11.13 -3.16 -4.44
CA GLY A 25 -10.27 -4.09 -5.17
C GLY A 25 -8.77 -3.79 -5.02
N PHE A 26 -8.38 -2.51 -5.02
CA PHE A 26 -6.98 -2.14 -4.76
C PHE A 26 -6.57 -2.34 -3.29
N HIS A 27 -7.48 -2.09 -2.35
CA HIS A 27 -7.25 -2.34 -0.93
C HIS A 27 -7.01 -3.83 -0.66
N ASP A 28 -7.87 -4.70 -1.18
CA ASP A 28 -7.73 -6.16 -1.05
C ASP A 28 -6.45 -6.68 -1.73
N LEU A 29 -6.12 -6.16 -2.92
CA LEU A 29 -4.89 -6.51 -3.63
C LEU A 29 -3.65 -6.10 -2.84
N ALA A 30 -3.64 -4.88 -2.29
CA ALA A 30 -2.54 -4.40 -1.46
C ALA A 30 -2.36 -5.29 -0.23
N LYS A 31 -3.47 -5.65 0.43
CA LYS A 31 -3.45 -6.52 1.60
C LYS A 31 -2.88 -7.90 1.30
N ASP A 32 -3.39 -8.61 0.28
CA ASP A 32 -2.90 -9.94 -0.11
C ASP A 32 -1.41 -9.89 -0.47
N ALA A 33 -0.99 -8.88 -1.25
CA ALA A 33 0.40 -8.72 -1.64
C ALA A 33 1.31 -8.52 -0.42
N ILE A 34 0.92 -7.68 0.54
CA ILE A 34 1.69 -7.40 1.75
C ILE A 34 1.76 -8.62 2.67
N GLU A 35 0.66 -9.35 2.87
CA GLU A 35 0.65 -10.58 3.69
C GLU A 35 1.55 -11.67 3.09
N ARG A 36 1.52 -11.82 1.76
CA ARG A 36 2.42 -12.74 1.04
C ARG A 36 3.87 -12.26 1.05
N ALA A 37 4.10 -10.94 0.96
CA ALA A 37 5.44 -10.36 1.06
C ALA A 37 6.04 -10.63 2.43
N TYR A 38 5.28 -10.40 3.50
CA TYR A 38 5.68 -10.70 4.87
C TYR A 38 5.99 -12.19 5.04
N THR A 39 5.16 -13.08 4.49
CA THR A 39 5.42 -14.52 4.50
C THR A 39 6.72 -14.87 3.77
N ALA A 40 7.02 -14.25 2.63
CA ALA A 40 8.29 -14.47 1.92
C ALA A 40 9.49 -13.92 2.70
N ASP A 41 9.33 -12.76 3.35
CA ASP A 41 10.34 -12.11 4.17
C ASP A 41 10.74 -12.96 5.38
N VAL A 42 9.77 -13.43 6.17
CA VAL A 42 10.05 -14.30 7.33
C VAL A 42 10.65 -15.66 6.92
N ASN A 43 10.38 -16.11 5.69
CA ASN A 43 11.00 -17.31 5.10
C ASN A 43 12.36 -17.03 4.44
N SER A 44 12.96 -15.86 4.68
CA SER A 44 14.27 -15.47 4.14
C SER A 44 14.34 -15.51 2.61
N GLN A 45 13.27 -15.09 1.94
CA GLN A 45 13.17 -14.93 0.48
C GLN A 45 13.10 -13.44 0.11
N PRO A 46 14.18 -12.65 0.32
CA PRO A 46 14.14 -11.19 0.21
C PRO A 46 13.78 -10.71 -1.20
N ASP A 47 14.29 -11.35 -2.26
CA ASP A 47 13.95 -10.98 -3.64
C ASP A 47 12.46 -11.15 -3.96
N ARG A 48 11.84 -12.18 -3.38
CA ARG A 48 10.40 -12.43 -3.55
C ARG A 48 9.59 -11.45 -2.71
N ALA A 49 10.03 -11.17 -1.48
CA ALA A 49 9.40 -10.20 -0.60
C ALA A 49 9.40 -8.80 -1.23
N LEU A 50 10.53 -8.35 -1.76
CA LEU A 50 10.66 -7.03 -2.42
C LEU A 50 9.69 -6.89 -3.61
N LYS A 51 9.57 -7.91 -4.46
CA LYS A 51 8.61 -7.88 -5.59
C LYS A 51 7.16 -7.77 -5.12
N LEU A 52 6.79 -8.52 -4.08
CA LEU A 52 5.44 -8.50 -3.53
C LEU A 52 5.13 -7.19 -2.80
N TYR A 53 6.09 -6.64 -2.04
CA TYR A 53 5.96 -5.33 -1.43
C TYR A 53 5.79 -4.23 -2.49
N ALA A 54 6.54 -4.28 -3.59
CA ALA A 54 6.38 -3.35 -4.70
C ALA A 54 4.96 -3.43 -5.32
N THR A 55 4.42 -4.64 -5.52
CA THR A 55 3.03 -4.82 -5.98
C THR A 55 2.02 -4.20 -5.01
N GLY A 56 2.21 -4.38 -3.70
CA GLY A 56 1.35 -3.76 -2.69
C GLY A 56 1.40 -2.23 -2.73
N LEU A 57 2.60 -1.65 -2.85
CA LEU A 57 2.78 -0.19 -2.96
C LEU A 57 2.18 0.38 -4.25
N GLU A 58 2.28 -0.34 -5.36
CA GLU A 58 1.66 0.04 -6.63
C GLU A 58 0.13 0.06 -6.52
N ALA A 59 -0.46 -0.97 -5.92
CA ALA A 59 -1.91 -1.03 -5.67
C ALA A 59 -2.38 0.14 -4.79
N ILE A 60 -1.65 0.46 -3.72
CA ILE A 60 -1.94 1.62 -2.86
C ILE A 60 -1.85 2.94 -3.65
N SER A 61 -0.85 3.09 -4.51
CA SER A 61 -0.70 4.27 -5.37
C SER A 61 -1.88 4.45 -6.32
N GLU A 62 -2.33 3.37 -6.97
CA GLU A 62 -3.51 3.38 -7.83
C GLU A 62 -4.80 3.70 -7.04
N ALA A 63 -4.94 3.15 -5.83
CA ALA A 63 -6.06 3.45 -4.95
C ALA A 63 -6.16 4.96 -4.61
N PHE A 64 -5.03 5.62 -4.37
CA PHE A 64 -5.02 7.05 -4.04
C PHE A 64 -5.34 7.97 -5.22
N LYS A 65 -5.15 7.51 -6.47
CA LYS A 65 -5.56 8.25 -7.67
C LYS A 65 -7.09 8.27 -7.86
N LEU A 66 -7.81 7.35 -7.23
CA LEU A 66 -9.27 7.32 -7.32
C LEU A 66 -9.89 8.47 -6.52
N SER A 67 -10.80 9.21 -7.14
CA SER A 67 -11.67 10.16 -6.45
C SER A 67 -12.92 9.45 -5.97
N VAL A 68 -12.92 9.02 -4.71
CA VAL A 68 -14.06 8.36 -4.07
C VAL A 68 -14.58 9.30 -2.98
N PRO A 69 -15.86 9.74 -3.05
CA PRO A 69 -16.44 10.58 -2.01
C PRO A 69 -16.37 9.90 -0.65
N SER A 70 -15.87 10.65 0.33
CA SER A 70 -15.93 10.30 1.76
C SER A 70 -17.08 11.07 2.39
N SER A 71 -17.75 10.49 3.39
CA SER A 71 -18.79 11.17 4.16
C SER A 71 -18.23 12.30 5.04
N GLY A 72 -16.90 12.37 5.21
CA GLY A 72 -16.23 13.37 6.05
C GLY A 72 -16.42 13.14 7.55
N LEU A 73 -17.13 12.08 7.96
CA LEU A 73 -17.42 11.72 9.35
C LEU A 73 -16.25 10.98 10.04
N GLY A 74 -15.14 10.80 9.34
CA GLY A 74 -13.95 10.11 9.82
C GLY A 74 -14.00 8.59 9.64
N PRO A 75 -12.87 7.90 9.88
CA PRO A 75 -12.67 6.47 9.57
C PRO A 75 -13.61 5.53 10.33
N ALA A 76 -14.08 5.90 11.53
CA ALA A 76 -14.98 5.06 12.33
C ALA A 76 -16.40 4.98 11.75
N ALA A 77 -16.81 5.97 10.95
CA ALA A 77 -18.14 6.07 10.36
C ALA A 77 -18.12 5.99 8.82
N ASP A 78 -16.93 5.94 8.22
CA ASP A 78 -16.73 5.93 6.77
C ASP A 78 -15.69 4.88 6.36
N SER A 79 -16.19 3.83 5.70
CA SER A 79 -15.35 2.76 5.17
C SER A 79 -14.28 3.25 4.17
N VAL A 80 -14.55 4.31 3.41
CA VAL A 80 -13.58 4.90 2.46
C VAL A 80 -12.43 5.56 3.24
N ALA A 81 -12.75 6.31 4.29
CA ALA A 81 -11.76 6.93 5.14
C ALA A 81 -10.94 5.88 5.91
N ALA A 82 -11.59 4.82 6.40
CA ALA A 82 -10.92 3.69 7.05
C ALA A 82 -9.92 3.01 6.13
N MET A 83 -10.36 2.61 4.92
CA MET A 83 -9.50 1.97 3.92
C MET A 83 -8.30 2.84 3.54
N ARG A 84 -8.51 4.15 3.33
CA ARG A 84 -7.40 5.08 3.02
C ARG A 84 -6.40 5.20 4.17
N GLN A 85 -6.88 5.30 5.41
CA GLN A 85 -6.01 5.38 6.56
C GLN A 85 -5.21 4.09 6.76
N GLU A 86 -5.83 2.94 6.56
CA GLU A 86 -5.15 1.64 6.63
C GLU A 86 -4.06 1.51 5.56
N MET A 87 -4.35 1.88 4.31
CA MET A 87 -3.37 1.90 3.23
C MET A 87 -2.21 2.89 3.48
N LEU A 88 -2.46 4.04 4.12
CA LEU A 88 -1.38 4.95 4.53
C LEU A 88 -0.46 4.31 5.57
N ALA A 89 -1.02 3.62 6.56
CA ALA A 89 -0.25 2.91 7.58
C ALA A 89 0.60 1.79 6.95
N TRP A 90 0.01 1.02 6.04
CA TRP A 90 0.72 0.01 5.27
C TRP A 90 1.83 0.59 4.40
N GLN A 91 1.57 1.69 3.69
CA GLN A 91 2.57 2.34 2.84
C GLN A 91 3.82 2.73 3.64
N SER A 92 3.64 3.33 4.82
CA SER A 92 4.77 3.69 5.69
C SER A 92 5.55 2.46 6.13
N ALA A 93 4.86 1.46 6.71
CA ALA A 93 5.51 0.26 7.25
C ALA A 93 6.23 -0.57 6.17
N VAL A 94 5.61 -0.70 4.99
CA VAL A 94 6.19 -1.42 3.86
C VAL A 94 7.40 -0.68 3.30
N SER A 95 7.34 0.65 3.17
CA SER A 95 8.46 1.44 2.66
C SER A 95 9.69 1.32 3.57
N ASP A 96 9.50 1.40 4.89
CA ASP A 96 10.57 1.21 5.88
C ASP A 96 11.18 -0.20 5.78
N ARG A 97 10.32 -1.21 5.57
CA ARG A 97 10.78 -2.60 5.44
C ARG A 97 11.53 -2.84 4.14
N VAL A 98 11.06 -2.31 3.02
CA VAL A 98 11.74 -2.36 1.72
C VAL A 98 13.13 -1.75 1.84
N PHE A 99 13.25 -0.55 2.41
CA PHE A 99 14.53 0.11 2.64
C PHE A 99 15.51 -0.77 3.44
N THR A 100 15.01 -1.44 4.48
CA THR A 100 15.81 -2.37 5.31
C THR A 100 16.28 -3.59 4.50
N LEU A 101 15.40 -4.17 3.69
CA LEU A 101 15.71 -5.35 2.87
C LEU A 101 16.71 -5.02 1.75
N GLU A 102 16.56 -3.88 1.09
CA GLU A 102 17.50 -3.40 0.07
C GLU A 102 18.88 -3.10 0.66
N GLY A 103 18.93 -2.46 1.84
CA GLY A 103 20.18 -2.21 2.56
C GLY A 103 20.89 -3.48 3.04
N THR A 104 20.13 -4.55 3.29
CA THR A 104 20.69 -5.85 3.72
C THR A 104 21.12 -6.71 2.52
N GLY A 105 20.38 -6.64 1.40
CA GLY A 105 20.68 -7.33 0.14
C GLY A 105 21.91 -6.80 -0.58
N GLY A 106 22.35 -5.59 -0.24
CA GLY A 106 23.63 -4.99 -0.66
C GLY A 106 24.86 -5.40 0.15
N SER A 107 24.83 -6.56 0.83
CA SER A 107 26.02 -7.11 1.51
C SER A 107 27.05 -7.63 0.49
N GLY A 108 27.72 -6.67 -0.14
CA GLY A 108 28.88 -6.81 -1.00
C GLY A 108 29.76 -5.57 -0.88
N GLY A 109 30.44 -5.41 0.26
CA GLY A 109 31.62 -4.55 0.38
C GLY A 109 31.41 -3.21 1.09
N GLY A 110 31.78 -3.18 2.38
CA GLY A 110 31.87 -1.98 3.20
C GLY A 110 32.73 -2.25 4.43
N SER A 111 34.03 -2.43 4.19
CA SER A 111 35.07 -2.82 5.13
C SER A 111 35.26 -1.84 6.31
N GLY A 112 35.40 -2.39 7.52
CA GLY A 112 36.57 -2.18 8.38
C GLY A 112 36.83 -0.81 9.03
N GLY A 113 36.72 -0.78 10.36
CA GLY A 113 37.39 0.17 11.26
C GLY A 113 36.74 0.09 12.64
N GLY A 114 37.27 -0.58 13.66
CA GLY A 114 38.67 -0.71 14.05
C GLY A 114 39.04 0.46 14.98
N GLY A 115 38.79 0.32 16.27
CA GLY A 115 39.20 1.25 17.34
C GLY A 115 38.34 1.01 18.58
N GLY A 116 38.78 0.31 19.64
CA GLY A 116 40.10 0.38 20.26
C GLY A 116 40.13 1.61 21.17
N GLY A 117 39.83 1.45 22.46
CA GLY A 117 39.80 2.57 23.39
C GLY A 117 39.42 2.18 24.81
N ALA A 118 40.27 1.39 25.46
CA ALA A 118 40.27 1.28 26.91
C ALA A 118 40.52 2.66 27.55
N ALA A 119 39.70 3.05 28.53
CA ALA A 119 40.06 4.09 29.47
C ALA A 119 39.38 3.82 30.83
N SER A 120 40.05 2.98 31.62
CA SER A 120 40.04 3.09 33.07
C SER A 120 40.62 4.43 33.51
N ARG A 121 39.83 5.24 34.20
CA ARG A 121 40.21 6.30 35.15
C ARG A 121 39.07 6.36 36.17
N GLY A 122 39.23 6.12 37.46
CA GLY A 122 40.39 6.21 38.33
C GLY A 122 40.00 7.11 39.51
N VAL A 123 40.14 6.55 40.72
CA VAL A 123 40.09 7.13 42.08
C VAL A 123 38.82 7.85 42.55
#